data_AF-A0A2D6ZUV2-F1
#
_entry.id   AF-A0A2D6ZUV2-F1
#
_cell.length_a   1.000
_cell.length_b   1.000
_cell.length_c   1.000
_cell.angle_alpha   90.00
_cell.angle_beta   90.00
_cell.angle_gamma   90.00
#
_symmetry.space_group_name_H-M   'P 1'
#
loop_
_entity.id
_entity.type
_entity.pdbx_description
1 polymer ?
#
loop_
_entity_poly.entity_id
_entity_poly.type
_entity_poly.pdbx_seq_one_letter_code
_entity_poly.pdbx_strand_id
1 'polypeptide(L)' 'MSELFLSFLIILIAFFGFAIGLIFRNQPIKGSCGGMANLENGSTCDICGRTDPQNCKD' A
#
# COMPACT_ATOMS: atom_id res chain seq x y z
N MET A 1 -16.28 16.36 26.31
CA MET A 1 -15.19 17.18 25.73
C MET A 1 -13.87 16.42 25.63
N SER A 2 -13.49 15.63 26.64
CA SER A 2 -12.27 14.79 26.63
C SER A 2 -12.31 13.64 25.62
N GLU A 3 -13.47 13.00 25.42
CA GLU A 3 -13.59 11.83 24.53
C GLU A 3 -13.30 12.15 23.06
N LEU A 4 -13.74 13.33 22.60
CA LEU A 4 -13.45 13.82 21.25
C LEU A 4 -11.96 14.05 21.04
N PHE A 5 -11.27 14.58 22.06
CA PHE A 5 -9.83 14.83 22.01
C PHE A 5 -9.03 13.52 21.97
N LEU A 6 -9.43 12.53 22.80
CA LEU A 6 -8.79 11.21 22.81
C LEU A 6 -8.99 10.48 21.48
N SER A 7 -10.21 10.48 20.93
CA SER A 7 -10.52 9.84 19.65
C SER A 7 -9.71 10.47 18.51
N PHE A 8 -9.63 11.79 18.45
CA PHE A 8 -8.86 12.51 17.44
C PHE A 8 -7.37 12.18 17.52
N LEU A 9 -6.81 12.13 18.73
CA LEU A 9 -5.40 11.78 18.96
C LEU A 9 -5.07 10.36 18.49
N ILE A 10 -5.92 9.38 18.80
CA ILE A 10 -5.73 7.98 18.39
C ILE A 10 -5.72 7.86 16.87
N ILE A 11 -6.68 8.51 16.20
CA ILE A 11 -6.78 8.50 14.74
C ILE A 11 -5.52 9.13 14.11
N LEU A 12 -5.07 10.29 14.62
CA LEU A 12 -3.86 10.94 14.12
C LEU A 12 -2.63 10.04 14.24
N ILE A 13 -2.44 9.37 15.38
CA ILE A 13 -1.32 8.46 15.60
C ILE A 13 -1.40 7.26 14.63
N ALA A 14 -2.59 6.72 14.38
CA ALA A 14 -2.77 5.60 13.45
C ALA A 14 -2.37 5.98 12.00
N PHE A 15 -2.79 7.16 11.52
CA PHE A 15 -2.42 7.64 10.19
C PHE A 15 -0.92 7.97 10.09
N PHE A 16 -0.35 8.58 11.13
CA PHE A 16 1.09 8.83 11.20
C PHE A 16 1.89 7.53 11.18
N GLY A 17 1.49 6.53 11.97
CA GLY A 17 2.11 5.22 11.99
C GLY A 17 2.01 4.51 10.64
N PHE A 18 0.87 4.63 9.95
CA PHE A 18 0.69 4.08 8.62
C PHE A 18 1.62 4.75 7.59
N ALA A 19 1.70 6.08 7.59
CA ALA A 19 2.58 6.83 6.69
C ALA A 19 4.06 6.49 6.93
N ILE A 20 4.50 6.50 8.20
CA ILE A 20 5.87 6.13 8.56
C ILE A 20 6.16 4.68 8.17
N GLY A 21 5.22 3.76 8.42
CA GLY A 21 5.34 2.35 8.05
C GLY A 21 5.50 2.12 6.55
N LEU A 22 4.83 2.92 5.71
CA LEU A 22 4.99 2.88 4.25
C LEU A 22 6.37 3.40 3.82
N ILE A 23 6.81 4.51 4.39
CA ILE A 23 8.14 5.09 4.09
C ILE A 23 9.25 4.10 4.46
N PHE A 24 9.19 3.51 5.65
CA PHE A 24 10.19 2.53 6.10
C PHE A 24 10.23 1.25 5.27
N ARG A 25 9.08 0.83 4.72
CA ARG A 25 9.06 -0.37 3.89
C ARG A 25 9.64 -0.14 2.51
N ASN A 26 9.75 1.10 2.00
CA ASN A 26 10.29 1.48 0.68
C ASN A 26 9.95 0.47 -0.44
N GLN A 27 8.77 -0.14 -0.31
CA GLN A 27 8.25 -1.15 -1.21
C GLN A 27 6.97 -0.54 -1.73
N PRO A 28 6.72 -0.62 -3.05
CA PRO A 28 5.47 -0.16 -3.61
C PRO A 28 4.33 -0.84 -2.86
N ILE A 29 3.26 -0.09 -2.60
CA ILE A 29 2.07 -0.66 -1.97
C ILE A 29 1.67 -1.87 -2.80
N LYS A 30 1.69 -3.05 -2.17
CA LYS A 30 1.28 -4.30 -2.81
C LYS A 30 -0.23 -4.22 -3.03
N GLY A 31 -0.62 -3.54 -4.11
CA GLY A 31 -2.00 -3.48 -4.58
C GLY A 31 -2.43 -4.83 -5.16
N SER A 32 -3.63 -4.86 -5.73
CA SER A 32 -4.23 -6.06 -6.32
C SER A 32 -3.33 -6.81 -7.33
N CYS A 33 -2.32 -6.14 -7.89
CA CYS A 33 -1.38 -6.70 -8.84
C CYS A 33 -0.21 -7.48 -8.21
N GLY A 34 0.00 -7.35 -6.90
CA GLY A 34 1.10 -8.00 -6.18
C GLY A 34 1.00 -9.53 -6.07
N GLY A 35 -0.15 -10.11 -6.41
CA GLY A 35 -0.37 -11.56 -6.44
C GLY A 35 -0.23 -12.20 -7.84
N MET A 36 -0.19 -11.40 -8.91
CA MET A 36 -0.16 -11.92 -10.29
C MET A 36 1.22 -12.47 -10.68
N ALA A 37 2.26 -12.14 -9.92
CA ALA A 37 3.60 -12.70 -10.10
C ALA A 37 3.72 -14.21 -9.78
N ASN A 38 2.67 -14.82 -9.20
CA ASN A 38 2.61 -16.27 -8.95
C ASN A 38 1.78 -17.03 -10.01
N LEU A 39 1.21 -16.36 -11.03
CA LEU A 39 0.58 -17.05 -12.16
C LEU A 39 1.66 -17.51 -13.14
N GLU A 40 1.64 -18.80 -13.49
CA GLU A 40 2.65 -19.53 -14.28
C GLU A 40 3.05 -18.90 -15.64
N ASN A 41 2.29 -17.90 -16.14
CA ASN A 41 2.55 -17.26 -17.43
C ASN A 41 2.77 -15.74 -17.37
N GLY A 42 2.94 -15.13 -16.19
CA GLY A 42 3.19 -13.68 -16.10
C GLY A 42 2.12 -12.86 -16.82
N SER A 43 0.84 -13.14 -16.56
CA SER A 43 -0.25 -12.43 -17.21
C SER A 43 -0.24 -10.97 -16.81
N THR A 44 -0.26 -10.09 -17.82
CA THR A 44 -0.53 -8.66 -17.65
C THR A 44 -1.85 -8.49 -16.91
N CYS A 45 -1.87 -7.61 -15.90
CA CYS A 45 -3.11 -7.14 -15.28
C CYS A 45 -4.14 -6.73 -16.36
N ASP A 46 -5.28 -7.40 -16.52
CA ASP A 46 -6.27 -6.99 -17.55
C ASP A 46 -6.90 -5.62 -17.24
N ILE A 47 -6.82 -5.20 -15.98
CA ILE A 47 -7.37 -3.92 -15.50
C ILE A 47 -6.39 -2.76 -15.76
N CYS A 48 -5.09 -3.03 -15.74
CA CYS A 48 -4.05 -2.00 -15.72
C CYS A 48 -2.93 -2.22 -16.76
N GLY A 49 -2.97 -3.32 -17.51
CA GLY A 49 -2.01 -3.70 -18.56
C GLY A 49 -0.58 -3.95 -18.09
N ARG A 50 -0.29 -3.88 -16.79
CA ARG A 50 1.06 -4.01 -16.23
C ARG A 50 1.28 -5.39 -15.62
N THR A 51 2.35 -6.07 -16.04
CA THR A 51 2.80 -7.35 -15.46
C THR A 51 3.88 -7.15 -14.40
N ASP A 52 4.63 -6.06 -14.52
CA ASP A 52 5.96 -6.01 -13.93
C ASP A 52 6.03 -5.01 -12.76
N PRO A 53 6.29 -5.47 -11.53
CA PRO A 53 6.46 -4.60 -10.37
C PRO A 53 7.67 -3.66 -10.48
N GLN A 54 8.59 -3.87 -11.44
CA GLN A 54 9.69 -2.96 -11.74
C GLN A 54 9.23 -1.69 -12.46
N ASN A 55 8.02 -1.66 -13.06
CA ASN A 55 7.45 -0.43 -13.61
C ASN A 55 6.86 0.49 -12.53
N CYS A 56 6.77 0.02 -11.28
CA CYS A 56 6.45 0.84 -10.10
C CYS A 56 7.73 1.27 -9.37
N LYS A 57 8.79 1.57 -10.13
CA LYS A 57 10.05 2.10 -9.61
C LYS A 57 10.16 3.63 -9.68
N ASP A 58 9.04 4.31 -9.96
CA ASP A 58 8.88 5.75 -9.82
C ASP A 58 7.62 6.05 -8.99
#